data_AF-A0AAT9WF47-F1
#
_entry.id   AF-A0AAT9WF47-F1
#
_cell.length_a   1.000
_cell.length_b   1.000
_cell.length_c   1.000
_cell.angle_alpha   90.00
_cell.angle_beta   90.00
_cell.angle_gamma   90.00
#
_symmetry.space_group_name_H-M   'P 1'
#
loop_
_entity.id
_entity.type
_entity.pdbx_description
1 polymer ?
#
loop_
_entity_poly.entity_id
_entity_poly.type
_entity_poly.pdbx_seq_one_letter_code
_entity_poly.pdbx_strand_id
1 'polypeptide(L)'
;MSMWWLALPILLLPVWWHRQKRERIKALPLATARFLPRAEPQQLRVWRWTERLLLLVRCLLLLAAIALLAGVTIPWRGDTVLVVPGTDAAWLERQLADARFTGAGRLATADPFAYLVAHEGEWKAGARLMLAGAVPMPAVQPTLRHHVELRTDAKPLSPSDHRVAIVSKRAAQWRALFAALDGPQRYAVSDTPDARTELVVWDVPEAPPASLHAPLWWVGDASAFPELRNAPSVDGIRYADSPRGRLWTSKDWPVAGADAARALFESWQRLHYAPVAFTAPSLALDPTPSAPLLNDGGAWRDRILALIAALFAIERILAHARRR
;
A
#
# COMPACT_ATOMS: atom_id res chain seq x y z
N MET A 1 5.38 22.26 -22.23
CA MET A 1 6.40 21.65 -23.11
C MET A 1 7.59 21.25 -22.27
N SER A 2 7.94 19.97 -22.23
CA SER A 2 9.00 19.46 -21.35
C SER A 2 10.38 19.85 -21.90
N MET A 3 11.16 20.60 -21.11
CA MET A 3 12.51 21.11 -21.43
C MET A 3 13.63 20.07 -21.26
N TRP A 4 13.33 18.78 -21.10
CA TRP A 4 14.33 17.71 -20.90
C TRP A 4 15.38 17.63 -22.03
N TRP A 5 15.04 18.07 -23.23
CA TRP A 5 15.99 18.20 -24.36
C TRP A 5 17.15 19.16 -24.07
N LEU A 6 17.03 20.08 -23.10
CA LEU A 6 18.15 20.93 -22.67
C LEU A 6 19.21 20.18 -21.86
N ALA A 7 18.93 18.96 -21.38
CA ALA A 7 19.91 18.10 -20.72
C ALA A 7 20.72 17.26 -21.73
N LEU A 8 20.26 17.12 -22.98
CA LEU A 8 20.96 16.39 -24.04
C LEU A 8 22.39 16.89 -24.33
N PRO A 9 22.68 18.21 -24.31
CA PRO A 9 24.05 18.73 -24.41
C PRO A 9 24.98 18.26 -23.29
N ILE A 10 24.46 17.95 -22.10
CA ILE A 10 25.27 17.44 -20.97
C ILE A 10 25.83 16.06 -21.30
N LEU A 11 25.14 15.24 -22.10
CA LEU A 11 25.65 13.95 -22.59
C LEU A 11 26.87 14.11 -23.52
N LEU A 12 27.12 15.30 -24.06
CA LEU A 12 28.31 15.58 -24.87
C LEU A 12 29.55 15.86 -24.01
N LEU A 13 29.41 16.19 -22.72
CA LEU A 13 30.54 16.49 -21.84
C LEU A 13 31.52 15.32 -21.69
N PRO A 14 31.09 14.06 -21.44
CA PRO A 14 32.02 12.92 -21.39
C PRO A 14 32.73 12.69 -22.72
N VAL A 15 32.02 12.90 -23.84
CA VAL A 15 32.57 12.74 -25.19
C VAL A 15 33.61 13.81 -25.47
N TRP A 16 33.31 15.07 -25.13
CA TRP A 16 34.20 16.21 -25.28
C TRP A 16 35.42 16.12 -24.34
N TRP A 17 35.22 15.70 -23.09
CA TRP A 17 36.31 15.48 -22.14
C TRP A 17 37.20 14.30 -22.56
N HIS A 18 36.59 13.21 -23.04
CA HIS A 18 37.32 12.08 -23.61
C HIS A 18 38.14 12.51 -24.84
N ARG A 19 37.60 13.45 -25.64
CA ARG A 19 38.28 14.06 -26.78
C ARG A 19 39.49 14.90 -26.34
N GLN A 20 39.34 15.81 -25.38
CA GLN A 20 40.43 16.68 -24.91
C GLN A 20 41.57 15.91 -24.23
N LYS A 21 41.24 14.95 -23.36
CA LYS A 21 42.25 14.26 -22.53
C LYS A 21 43.21 13.36 -23.33
N ARG A 22 42.98 13.17 -24.63
CA ARG A 22 43.71 12.19 -25.47
C ARG A 22 44.23 12.75 -26.78
N GLU A 23 44.48 14.06 -26.80
CA GLU A 23 45.50 14.62 -27.69
C GLU A 23 46.88 14.08 -27.27
N ARG A 24 47.17 12.82 -27.64
CA ARG A 24 48.50 12.25 -27.44
C ARG A 24 49.36 12.62 -28.63
N ILE A 25 50.40 13.41 -28.35
CA ILE A 25 51.53 13.62 -29.23
C ILE A 25 52.26 12.28 -29.39
N LYS A 26 52.07 11.60 -30.53
CA LYS A 26 52.97 10.52 -30.93
C LYS A 26 54.12 11.16 -31.69
N ALA A 27 55.28 11.28 -31.04
CA ALA A 27 56.53 11.53 -31.72
C ALA A 27 56.97 10.20 -32.36
N LEU A 28 56.80 10.07 -33.67
CA LEU A 28 57.41 8.98 -34.42
C LEU A 28 58.82 9.45 -34.81
N PRO A 29 59.90 8.79 -34.33
CA PRO A 29 61.23 9.10 -34.84
C PRO A 29 61.27 8.69 -36.31
N LEU A 30 61.44 9.68 -37.20
CA LEU A 30 61.73 9.41 -38.60
C LEU A 30 63.08 8.67 -38.65
N ALA A 31 63.11 7.53 -39.34
CA ALA A 31 64.27 6.64 -39.40
C ALA A 31 65.56 7.44 -39.63
N THR A 32 66.44 7.48 -38.63
CA THR A 32 67.68 8.24 -38.68
C THR A 32 68.69 7.49 -39.54
N ALA A 33 68.78 7.83 -40.82
CA ALA A 33 70.06 7.69 -41.52
C ALA A 33 71.06 8.60 -40.80
N ARG A 34 72.23 8.07 -40.46
CA ARG A 34 73.26 8.62 -39.55
C ARG A 34 73.85 9.99 -39.95
N PHE A 35 73.31 10.65 -40.98
CA PHE A 35 73.95 11.77 -41.67
C PHE A 35 73.09 13.02 -41.91
N LEU A 36 71.92 13.17 -41.26
CA LEU A 36 71.17 14.44 -41.32
C LEU A 36 71.18 15.16 -39.96
N PRO A 37 71.39 16.50 -39.93
CA PRO A 37 71.28 17.29 -38.71
C PRO A 37 69.85 17.17 -38.17
N ARG A 38 69.74 16.88 -36.86
CA ARG A 38 68.52 16.60 -36.09
C ARG A 38 67.24 17.13 -36.75
N ALA A 39 66.48 16.26 -37.41
CA ALA A 39 65.12 16.57 -37.82
C ALA A 39 64.22 16.58 -36.58
N GLU A 40 63.50 17.68 -36.35
CA GLU A 40 62.54 17.78 -35.24
C GLU A 40 61.43 16.72 -35.41
N PRO A 41 61.04 16.01 -34.33
CA PRO A 41 60.06 14.94 -34.42
C PRO A 41 58.71 15.50 -34.86
N GLN A 42 58.21 15.04 -36.02
CA GLN A 42 56.86 15.37 -36.45
C GLN A 42 55.85 14.73 -35.49
N GLN A 43 55.12 15.58 -34.79
CA GLN A 43 54.03 15.20 -33.90
C GLN A 43 52.82 14.82 -34.75
N LEU A 44 52.62 13.52 -34.98
CA LEU A 44 51.45 13.05 -35.72
C LEU A 44 50.26 12.94 -34.77
N ARG A 45 49.23 13.75 -35.06
CA ARG A 45 47.99 13.82 -34.27
C ARG A 45 47.06 12.67 -34.68
N VAL A 46 47.31 11.48 -34.16
CA VAL A 46 46.54 10.28 -34.51
C VAL A 46 45.35 10.10 -33.57
N TRP A 47 44.14 10.17 -34.13
CA TRP A 47 42.89 9.99 -33.40
C TRP A 47 42.55 8.49 -33.29
N ARG A 48 42.50 7.95 -32.07
CA ARG A 48 42.09 6.55 -31.82
C ARG A 48 41.04 6.46 -30.73
N TRP A 49 39.92 5.82 -31.05
CA TRP A 49 38.85 5.46 -30.12
C TRP A 49 39.16 4.15 -29.40
N THR A 50 40.12 4.17 -28.48
CA THR A 50 40.55 2.96 -27.76
C THR A 50 39.67 2.58 -26.58
N GLU A 51 38.75 3.46 -26.12
CA GLU A 51 37.98 3.25 -24.88
C GLU A 51 36.46 3.42 -25.08
N ARG A 52 35.93 2.83 -26.17
CA ARG A 52 34.50 2.90 -26.52
C ARG A 52 33.60 2.39 -25.39
N LEU A 53 33.98 1.30 -24.73
CA LEU A 53 33.22 0.70 -23.62
C LEU A 53 33.15 1.62 -22.39
N LEU A 54 34.28 2.19 -21.96
CA LEU A 54 34.30 3.11 -20.81
C LEU A 54 33.51 4.40 -21.10
N LEU A 55 33.62 4.92 -22.32
CA LEU A 55 32.85 6.08 -22.74
C LEU A 55 31.34 5.78 -22.75
N LEU A 56 30.95 4.61 -23.26
CA LEU A 56 29.55 4.17 -23.28
C LEU A 56 28.99 4.05 -21.87
N VAL A 57 29.71 3.42 -20.93
CA VAL A 57 29.27 3.30 -19.52
C VAL A 57 29.09 4.68 -18.87
N ARG A 58 29.96 5.65 -19.15
CA ARG A 58 29.83 7.03 -18.63
C ARG A 58 28.63 7.75 -19.21
N CYS A 59 28.33 7.54 -20.49
CA CYS A 59 27.13 8.10 -21.12
C CYS A 59 25.86 7.48 -20.51
N LEU A 60 25.86 6.17 -20.27
CA LEU A 60 24.74 5.48 -19.61
C LEU A 60 24.53 5.95 -18.16
N LEU A 61 25.61 6.17 -17.39
CA LEU A 61 25.53 6.75 -16.05
C LEU A 61 24.85 8.12 -16.04
N LEU A 62 25.26 8.99 -16.96
CA LEU A 62 24.68 10.32 -17.10
C LEU A 62 23.23 10.25 -17.53
N LEU A 63 22.89 9.37 -18.46
CA LEU A 63 21.50 9.17 -18.90
C LEU A 63 20.63 8.69 -17.74
N ALA A 64 21.11 7.72 -16.94
CA ALA A 64 20.41 7.24 -15.76
C ALA A 64 20.24 8.33 -14.69
N ALA A 65 21.26 9.17 -14.47
CA ALA A 65 21.17 10.30 -13.56
C ALA A 65 20.18 11.37 -14.04
N ILE A 66 20.15 11.68 -15.34
CA ILE A 66 19.17 12.58 -15.94
C ILE A 66 17.76 12.00 -15.79
N ALA A 67 17.59 10.69 -16.03
CA ALA A 67 16.31 10.01 -15.87
C ALA A 67 15.82 10.05 -14.40
N LEU A 68 16.73 9.90 -13.43
CA LEU A 68 16.40 10.04 -12.00
C LEU A 68 15.89 11.45 -11.68
N LEU A 69 16.58 12.49 -12.16
CA LEU A 69 16.20 13.89 -11.95
C LEU A 69 14.87 14.24 -12.64
N ALA A 70 14.68 13.78 -13.87
CA ALA A 70 13.43 13.94 -14.61
C ALA A 70 12.27 13.24 -13.88
N GLY A 71 12.51 12.05 -13.33
CA GLY A 71 11.53 11.25 -12.60
C GLY A 71 11.04 11.88 -11.28
N VAL A 72 11.73 12.88 -10.75
CA VAL A 72 11.28 13.61 -9.54
C VAL A 72 10.48 14.87 -9.90
N THR A 73 10.67 15.40 -11.10
CA THR A 73 10.28 16.78 -11.44
C THR A 73 9.24 16.87 -12.53
N ILE A 74 9.08 15.83 -13.36
CA ILE A 74 8.23 15.88 -14.54
C ILE A 74 7.13 14.83 -14.42
N PRO A 75 5.85 15.22 -14.39
CA PRO A 75 4.78 14.25 -14.46
C PRO A 75 4.75 13.57 -15.84
N TRP A 76 4.71 12.23 -15.87
CA TRP A 76 4.70 11.45 -17.12
C TRP A 76 3.41 10.66 -17.35
N ARG A 77 2.65 10.32 -16.30
CA ARG A 77 1.41 9.54 -16.43
C ARG A 77 0.25 10.39 -16.91
N GLY A 78 -0.58 9.82 -17.78
CA GLY A 78 -1.87 10.38 -18.17
C GLY A 78 -3.01 9.72 -17.40
N ASP A 79 -4.19 9.67 -18.01
CA ASP A 79 -5.36 9.03 -17.41
C ASP A 79 -5.04 7.59 -16.98
N THR A 80 -5.40 7.25 -15.75
CA THR A 80 -4.98 6.00 -15.10
C THR A 80 -6.11 5.41 -14.25
N VAL A 81 -6.22 4.09 -14.26
CA VAL A 81 -7.14 3.32 -13.43
C VAL A 81 -6.32 2.46 -12.47
N LEU A 82 -6.55 2.65 -11.18
CA LEU A 82 -5.98 1.83 -10.13
C LEU A 82 -7.00 0.76 -9.74
N VAL A 83 -6.61 -0.50 -9.88
CA VAL A 83 -7.46 -1.67 -9.71
C VAL A 83 -7.04 -2.42 -8.46
N VAL A 84 -8.01 -2.66 -7.57
CA VAL A 84 -7.79 -3.49 -6.38
C VAL A 84 -7.68 -4.96 -6.82
N PRO A 85 -6.67 -5.71 -6.35
CA PRO A 85 -6.55 -7.14 -6.63
C PRO A 85 -7.84 -7.90 -6.30
N GLY A 86 -8.27 -8.79 -7.20
CA GLY A 86 -9.51 -9.57 -7.03
C GLY A 86 -10.79 -8.89 -7.52
N THR A 87 -10.69 -7.70 -8.14
CA THR A 87 -11.81 -7.06 -8.85
C THR A 87 -12.25 -7.90 -10.06
N ASP A 88 -13.55 -8.08 -10.25
CA ASP A 88 -14.09 -8.79 -11.42
C ASP A 88 -13.76 -8.06 -12.72
N ALA A 89 -13.18 -8.77 -13.69
CA ALA A 89 -12.74 -8.19 -14.95
C ALA A 89 -13.94 -7.72 -15.80
N ALA A 90 -15.04 -8.46 -15.82
CA ALA A 90 -16.22 -8.10 -16.61
C ALA A 90 -16.94 -6.87 -16.03
N TRP A 91 -17.00 -6.76 -14.70
CA TRP A 91 -17.43 -5.54 -14.03
C TRP A 91 -16.50 -4.37 -14.32
N LEU A 92 -15.18 -4.56 -14.22
CA LEU A 92 -14.19 -3.51 -14.47
C LEU A 92 -14.32 -2.94 -15.89
N GLU A 93 -14.38 -3.77 -16.92
CA GLU A 93 -14.52 -3.30 -18.31
C GLU A 93 -15.81 -2.49 -18.52
N ARG A 94 -16.92 -2.88 -17.87
CA ARG A 94 -18.17 -2.11 -17.91
C ARG A 94 -18.00 -0.73 -17.29
N GLN A 95 -17.35 -0.64 -16.13
CA GLN A 95 -17.11 0.64 -15.45
C GLN A 95 -16.14 1.53 -16.25
N LEU A 96 -15.12 0.94 -16.88
CA LEU A 96 -14.19 1.67 -17.74
C LEU A 96 -14.89 2.25 -18.98
N ALA A 97 -15.80 1.50 -19.58
CA ALA A 97 -16.59 1.98 -20.71
C ALA A 97 -17.53 3.12 -20.28
N ASP A 98 -18.24 2.95 -19.17
CA ASP A 98 -19.18 3.94 -18.61
C ASP A 98 -18.49 5.28 -18.29
N ALA A 99 -17.35 5.23 -17.58
CA ALA A 99 -16.59 6.41 -17.18
C ALA A 99 -15.69 6.99 -18.30
N ARG A 100 -15.67 6.36 -19.48
CA ARG A 100 -14.83 6.70 -20.64
C ARG A 100 -13.32 6.63 -20.35
N PHE A 101 -12.89 5.58 -19.65
CA PHE A 101 -11.49 5.26 -19.30
C PHE A 101 -10.88 4.13 -20.15
N THR A 102 -11.44 3.82 -21.33
CA THR A 102 -11.05 2.66 -22.14
C THR A 102 -9.58 2.67 -22.63
N GLY A 103 -8.97 3.86 -22.77
CA GLY A 103 -7.55 4.02 -23.14
C GLY A 103 -6.60 4.32 -21.97
N ALA A 104 -7.10 4.34 -20.73
CA ALA A 104 -6.31 4.70 -19.56
C ALA A 104 -5.30 3.61 -19.17
N GLY A 105 -4.15 4.03 -18.61
CA GLY A 105 -3.17 3.09 -18.06
C GLY A 105 -3.74 2.34 -16.86
N ARG A 106 -3.40 1.07 -16.69
CA ARG A 106 -3.90 0.25 -15.57
C ARG A 106 -2.78 -0.04 -14.56
N LEU A 107 -3.09 0.11 -13.28
CA LEU A 107 -2.17 -0.19 -12.18
C LEU A 107 -2.88 -1.05 -11.15
N ALA A 108 -2.30 -2.20 -10.79
CA ALA A 108 -2.83 -3.02 -9.71
C ALA A 108 -2.21 -2.59 -8.38
N THR A 109 -3.03 -2.31 -7.37
CA THR A 109 -2.55 -1.97 -6.02
C THR A 109 -3.56 -2.37 -4.96
N ALA A 110 -3.08 -2.92 -3.85
CA ALA A 110 -3.93 -3.31 -2.73
C ALA A 110 -4.50 -2.10 -1.98
N ASP A 111 -3.73 -1.03 -1.87
CA ASP A 111 -4.15 0.24 -1.25
C ASP A 111 -4.04 1.37 -2.27
N PRO A 112 -5.12 1.65 -3.02
CA PRO A 112 -5.11 2.68 -4.05
C PRO A 112 -5.00 4.10 -3.48
N PHE A 113 -5.58 4.38 -2.32
CA PHE A 113 -5.51 5.71 -1.72
C PHE A 113 -4.11 6.03 -1.23
N ALA A 114 -3.47 5.11 -0.48
CA ALA A 114 -2.09 5.30 -0.06
C ALA A 114 -1.15 5.42 -1.27
N TYR A 115 -1.38 4.62 -2.32
CA TYR A 115 -0.59 4.69 -3.54
C TYR A 115 -0.71 6.07 -4.21
N LEU A 116 -1.92 6.60 -4.37
CA LEU A 116 -2.15 7.92 -4.96
C LEU A 116 -1.47 9.02 -4.15
N VAL A 117 -1.65 9.02 -2.83
CA VAL A 117 -1.05 10.01 -1.94
C VAL A 117 0.48 10.02 -2.05
N ALA A 118 1.11 8.84 -2.15
CA ALA A 118 2.56 8.71 -2.27
C ALA A 118 3.14 9.03 -3.67
N HIS A 119 2.33 8.95 -4.73
CA HIS A 119 2.79 9.09 -6.12
C HIS A 119 2.14 10.26 -6.86
N GLU A 120 1.53 11.20 -6.15
CA GLU A 120 0.68 12.23 -6.76
C GLU A 120 1.42 13.13 -7.78
N GLY A 121 2.75 13.24 -7.64
CA GLY A 121 3.60 13.96 -8.59
C GLY A 121 3.82 13.26 -9.94
N GLU A 122 3.43 11.99 -10.09
CA GLU A 122 3.67 11.23 -11.33
C GLU A 122 2.68 11.57 -12.46
N TRP A 123 1.51 12.13 -12.13
CA TRP A 123 0.43 12.41 -13.08
C TRP A 123 0.47 13.83 -13.63
N LYS A 124 0.18 13.95 -14.93
CA LYS A 124 0.10 15.24 -15.62
C LYS A 124 -1.08 16.06 -15.10
N ALA A 125 -0.91 17.38 -15.07
CA ALA A 125 -2.00 18.29 -14.77
C ALA A 125 -3.22 18.00 -15.66
N GLY A 126 -4.38 17.76 -15.03
CA GLY A 126 -5.62 17.40 -15.71
C GLY A 126 -5.81 15.93 -16.04
N ALA A 127 -4.88 15.04 -15.67
CA ALA A 127 -5.09 13.60 -15.78
C ALA A 127 -6.30 13.18 -14.92
N ARG A 128 -7.17 12.36 -15.51
CA ARG A 128 -8.32 11.76 -14.81
C ARG A 128 -7.88 10.45 -14.17
N LEU A 129 -8.21 10.27 -12.89
CA LEU A 129 -7.87 9.05 -12.16
C LEU A 129 -9.14 8.31 -11.77
N MET A 130 -9.08 6.99 -11.79
CA MET A 130 -10.17 6.14 -11.36
C MET A 130 -9.67 5.06 -10.42
N LEU A 131 -10.38 4.87 -9.30
CA LEU A 131 -10.16 3.77 -8.38
C LEU A 131 -11.27 2.75 -8.59
N ALA A 132 -10.93 1.49 -8.85
CA ALA A 132 -11.88 0.44 -9.19
C ALA A 132 -11.70 -0.80 -8.30
N GLY A 133 -12.80 -1.27 -7.72
CA GLY A 133 -12.86 -2.53 -6.97
C GLY A 133 -13.37 -2.39 -5.54
N ALA A 134 -13.04 -3.35 -4.68
CA ALA A 134 -13.36 -3.31 -3.25
C ALA A 134 -12.37 -2.40 -2.49
N VAL A 135 -12.44 -1.09 -2.76
CA VAL A 135 -11.52 -0.10 -2.19
C VAL A 135 -11.85 0.13 -0.70
N PRO A 136 -10.87 -0.04 0.22
CA PRO A 136 -11.09 0.23 1.64
C PRO A 136 -11.35 1.72 1.87
N MET A 137 -12.34 2.03 2.70
CA MET A 137 -12.67 3.39 3.10
C MET A 137 -11.60 3.94 4.04
N PRO A 138 -10.91 5.03 3.68
CA PRO A 138 -9.98 5.67 4.59
C PRO A 138 -10.77 6.36 5.71
N ALA A 139 -10.22 6.35 6.93
CA ALA A 139 -10.83 7.01 8.09
C ALA A 139 -10.99 8.52 7.90
N VAL A 140 -10.13 9.13 7.08
CA VAL A 140 -10.19 10.54 6.68
C VAL A 140 -10.15 10.59 5.16
N GLN A 141 -11.05 11.35 4.56
CA GLN A 141 -11.07 11.55 3.11
C GLN A 141 -9.77 12.22 2.66
N PRO A 142 -9.00 11.60 1.73
CA PRO A 142 -7.73 12.16 1.30
C PRO A 142 -7.96 13.39 0.43
N THR A 143 -7.12 14.41 0.61
CA THR A 143 -7.05 15.57 -0.27
C THR A 143 -6.07 15.28 -1.40
N LEU A 144 -6.57 15.23 -2.64
CA LEU A 144 -5.81 14.86 -3.83
C LEU A 144 -5.75 16.05 -4.79
N ARG A 145 -4.68 16.17 -5.59
CA ARG A 145 -4.53 17.24 -6.58
C ARG A 145 -5.29 16.95 -7.86
N HIS A 146 -5.48 15.68 -8.17
CA HIS A 146 -6.23 15.22 -9.34
C HIS A 146 -7.68 14.90 -8.98
N HIS A 147 -8.54 14.97 -9.99
CA HIS A 147 -9.89 14.47 -9.88
C HIS A 147 -9.87 12.94 -9.86
N VAL A 148 -10.53 12.34 -8.87
CA VAL A 148 -10.55 10.88 -8.70
C VAL A 148 -11.97 10.35 -8.66
N GLU A 149 -12.30 9.49 -9.62
CA GLU A 149 -13.56 8.74 -9.62
C GLU A 149 -13.38 7.42 -8.88
N LEU A 150 -14.09 7.23 -7.78
CA LEU A 150 -14.16 5.95 -7.09
C LEU A 150 -15.36 5.16 -7.61
N ARG A 151 -15.11 3.98 -8.19
CA ARG A 151 -16.12 2.99 -8.54
C ARG A 151 -15.90 1.76 -7.70
N THR A 152 -16.91 1.41 -6.92
CA THR A 152 -16.78 0.36 -5.92
C THR A 152 -17.54 -0.90 -6.32
N ASP A 153 -16.86 -2.04 -6.22
CA ASP A 153 -17.46 -3.38 -6.28
C ASP A 153 -17.57 -3.94 -4.86
N ALA A 154 -18.46 -3.34 -4.06
CA ALA A 154 -18.67 -3.77 -2.68
C ALA A 154 -19.45 -5.08 -2.72
N LYS A 155 -18.78 -6.20 -2.39
CA LYS A 155 -19.48 -7.47 -2.22
C LYS A 155 -20.43 -7.33 -1.03
N PRO A 156 -21.73 -7.64 -1.20
CA PRO A 156 -22.64 -7.66 -0.07
C PRO A 156 -22.11 -8.64 0.98
N LEU A 157 -22.15 -8.23 2.24
CA LEU A 157 -21.84 -9.10 3.37
C LEU A 157 -22.69 -10.36 3.24
N SER A 158 -22.03 -11.51 3.20
CA SER A 158 -22.74 -12.79 3.16
C SER A 158 -23.55 -12.94 4.45
N PRO A 159 -24.83 -13.34 4.38
CA PRO A 159 -25.60 -13.58 5.58
C PRO A 159 -24.90 -14.63 6.44
N SER A 160 -24.79 -14.37 7.74
CA SER A 160 -24.23 -15.31 8.71
C SER A 160 -25.26 -15.64 9.78
N ASP A 161 -25.39 -16.92 10.10
CA ASP A 161 -26.28 -17.39 11.15
C ASP A 161 -25.44 -17.70 12.41
N HIS A 162 -25.69 -16.96 13.49
CA HIS A 162 -25.04 -17.13 14.78
C HIS A 162 -26.01 -17.76 15.77
N ARG A 163 -25.55 -18.77 16.54
CA ARG A 163 -26.37 -19.44 17.56
C ARG A 163 -26.00 -19.00 18.96
N VAL A 164 -26.98 -18.49 19.69
CA VAL A 164 -26.83 -17.96 21.04
C VAL A 164 -27.69 -18.76 22.02
N ALA A 165 -27.09 -19.28 23.08
CA ALA A 165 -27.82 -19.88 24.18
C ALA A 165 -27.89 -18.91 25.36
N ILE A 166 -29.09 -18.62 25.89
CA ILE A 166 -29.27 -17.70 27.02
C ILE A 166 -29.70 -18.47 28.25
N VAL A 167 -28.84 -18.43 29.27
CA VAL A 167 -29.13 -18.91 30.64
C VAL A 167 -29.10 -17.70 31.56
N SER A 168 -30.26 -17.08 31.78
CA SER A 168 -30.38 -15.82 32.52
C SER A 168 -31.75 -15.70 33.19
N LYS A 169 -31.79 -15.10 34.39
CA LYS A 169 -33.05 -14.63 35.01
C LYS A 169 -33.69 -13.46 34.24
N ARG A 170 -32.93 -12.80 33.36
CA ARG A 170 -33.30 -11.64 32.53
C ARG A 170 -33.31 -11.98 31.04
N ALA A 171 -33.66 -13.22 30.69
CA ALA A 171 -33.61 -13.72 29.30
C ALA A 171 -34.34 -12.83 28.28
N ALA A 172 -35.45 -12.17 28.67
CA ALA A 172 -36.19 -11.26 27.79
C ALA A 172 -35.36 -10.05 27.33
N GLN A 173 -34.52 -9.47 28.20
CA GLN A 173 -33.68 -8.32 27.87
C GLN A 173 -32.58 -8.72 26.88
N TRP A 174 -32.01 -9.91 27.07
CA TRP A 174 -31.05 -10.50 26.14
C TRP A 174 -31.67 -10.80 24.78
N ARG A 175 -32.87 -11.37 24.73
CA ARG A 175 -33.59 -11.59 23.47
C ARG A 175 -33.90 -10.28 22.75
N ALA A 176 -34.30 -9.25 23.47
CA ALA A 176 -34.54 -7.93 22.89
C ALA A 176 -33.25 -7.33 22.29
N LEU A 177 -32.10 -7.49 22.94
CA LEU A 177 -30.80 -7.07 22.40
C LEU A 177 -30.51 -7.76 21.06
N PHE A 178 -30.58 -9.10 21.01
CA PHE A 178 -30.28 -9.84 19.78
C PHE A 178 -31.31 -9.63 18.67
N ALA A 179 -32.57 -9.36 19.03
CA ALA A 179 -33.64 -9.05 18.07
C ALA A 179 -33.53 -7.62 17.49
N ALA A 180 -32.94 -6.68 18.23
CA ALA A 180 -32.76 -5.29 17.77
C ALA A 180 -31.60 -5.13 16.76
N LEU A 181 -30.81 -6.18 16.55
CA LEU A 181 -29.70 -6.18 15.60
C LEU A 181 -30.24 -6.44 14.19
N ASP A 182 -30.59 -5.38 13.48
CA ASP A 182 -30.91 -5.45 12.05
C ASP A 182 -29.63 -5.52 11.22
N GLY A 183 -29.50 -6.56 10.39
CA GLY A 183 -28.34 -6.73 9.52
C GLY A 183 -28.29 -8.07 8.78
N PRO A 184 -27.22 -8.31 7.98
CA PRO A 184 -27.00 -9.60 7.31
C PRO A 184 -26.69 -10.73 8.30
N GLN A 185 -26.35 -10.40 9.54
CA GLN A 185 -26.09 -11.37 10.61
C GLN A 185 -27.40 -11.71 11.33
N ARG A 186 -27.81 -12.98 11.32
CA ARG A 186 -28.99 -13.47 12.03
C ARG A 186 -28.58 -14.19 13.30
N TYR A 187 -29.22 -13.86 14.41
CA TYR A 187 -28.98 -14.50 15.71
C TYR A 187 -30.13 -15.43 16.06
N ALA A 188 -29.88 -16.74 16.03
CA ALA A 188 -30.82 -17.76 16.49
C ALA A 188 -30.63 -17.99 17.99
N VAL A 189 -31.64 -17.60 18.77
CA VAL A 189 -31.59 -17.62 20.23
C VAL A 189 -32.31 -18.85 20.79
N SER A 190 -31.63 -19.60 21.66
CA SER A 190 -32.12 -20.79 22.37
C SER A 190 -31.95 -20.63 23.88
N ASP A 191 -32.73 -21.37 24.67
CA ASP A 191 -32.59 -21.44 26.13
C ASP A 191 -31.70 -22.61 26.57
N THR A 192 -31.39 -23.50 25.63
CA THR A 192 -30.53 -24.68 25.88
C THR A 192 -29.32 -24.62 24.96
N PRO A 193 -28.10 -24.66 25.52
CA PRO A 193 -26.89 -24.81 24.73
C PRO A 193 -26.87 -26.15 24.00
N ASP A 194 -26.53 -26.11 22.72
CA ASP A 194 -26.29 -27.29 21.87
C ASP A 194 -24.84 -27.30 21.37
N ALA A 195 -24.44 -28.38 20.69
CA ALA A 195 -23.09 -28.51 20.14
C ALA A 195 -22.74 -27.47 19.04
N ARG A 196 -23.74 -26.73 18.54
CA ARG A 196 -23.57 -25.68 17.51
C ARG A 196 -23.62 -24.28 18.12
N THR A 197 -23.73 -24.16 19.44
CA THR A 197 -23.83 -22.88 20.13
C THR A 197 -22.48 -22.17 20.08
N GLU A 198 -22.47 -20.98 19.48
CA GLU A 198 -21.26 -20.17 19.33
C GLU A 198 -21.05 -19.26 20.53
N LEU A 199 -22.15 -18.74 21.10
CA LEU A 199 -22.18 -17.85 22.25
C LEU A 199 -23.11 -18.38 23.34
N VAL A 200 -22.58 -18.54 24.55
CA VAL A 200 -23.37 -18.79 25.76
C VAL A 200 -23.46 -17.51 26.59
N VAL A 201 -24.67 -17.01 26.81
CA VAL A 201 -24.95 -15.97 27.81
C VAL A 201 -25.26 -16.64 29.13
N TRP A 202 -24.36 -16.51 30.09
CA TRP A 202 -24.46 -17.06 31.43
C TRP A 202 -24.61 -15.91 32.45
N ASP A 203 -25.86 -15.58 32.76
CA ASP A 203 -26.25 -14.47 33.63
C ASP A 203 -27.05 -15.00 34.83
N VAL A 204 -26.42 -15.94 35.53
CA VAL A 204 -26.87 -16.55 36.77
C VAL A 204 -25.65 -16.80 37.68
N PRO A 205 -25.80 -16.76 39.02
CA PRO A 205 -24.67 -16.92 39.95
C PRO A 205 -24.16 -18.37 40.05
N GLU A 206 -24.96 -19.35 39.61
CA GLU A 206 -24.58 -20.76 39.64
C GLU A 206 -23.44 -21.06 38.65
N ALA A 207 -22.52 -21.95 39.02
CA ALA A 207 -21.42 -22.34 38.13
C ALA A 207 -21.93 -23.16 36.93
N PRO A 208 -21.42 -22.91 35.70
CA PRO A 208 -21.83 -23.67 34.54
C PRO A 208 -21.36 -25.13 34.61
N PRO A 209 -22.15 -26.09 34.08
CA PRO A 209 -21.77 -27.51 34.03
C PRO A 209 -20.40 -27.71 33.40
N ALA A 210 -19.54 -28.57 33.97
CA ALA A 210 -18.16 -28.78 33.48
C ALA A 210 -18.08 -29.22 32.02
N SER A 211 -19.10 -29.94 31.53
CA SER A 211 -19.21 -30.42 30.15
C SER A 211 -19.66 -29.35 29.14
N LEU A 212 -20.09 -28.18 29.61
CA LEU A 212 -20.54 -27.11 28.74
C LEU A 212 -19.33 -26.33 28.21
N HIS A 213 -19.18 -26.37 26.88
CA HIS A 213 -18.17 -25.65 26.13
C HIS A 213 -18.83 -24.85 25.00
N ALA A 214 -18.35 -23.63 24.80
CA ALA A 214 -18.71 -22.79 23.68
C ALA A 214 -17.52 -21.88 23.37
N PRO A 215 -17.26 -21.53 22.10
CA PRO A 215 -16.15 -20.65 21.76
C PRO A 215 -16.18 -19.32 22.55
N LEU A 216 -17.40 -18.82 22.82
CA LEU A 216 -17.63 -17.50 23.38
C LEU A 216 -18.63 -17.52 24.54
N TRP A 217 -18.35 -16.74 25.58
CA TRP A 217 -19.16 -16.67 26.78
C TRP A 217 -19.38 -15.23 27.23
N TRP A 218 -20.64 -14.84 27.38
CA TRP A 218 -21.00 -13.61 28.08
C TRP A 218 -21.41 -13.93 29.51
N VAL A 219 -20.67 -13.40 30.48
CA VAL A 219 -20.86 -13.65 31.92
C VAL A 219 -21.48 -12.42 32.58
N GLY A 220 -22.71 -12.57 33.05
CA GLY A 220 -23.43 -11.54 33.80
C GLY A 220 -22.96 -11.42 35.26
N ASP A 221 -22.66 -12.55 35.90
CA ASP A 221 -22.09 -12.61 37.25
C ASP A 221 -20.71 -13.28 37.22
N ALA A 222 -19.66 -12.48 37.41
CA ALA A 222 -18.28 -12.94 37.36
C ALA A 222 -17.84 -13.73 38.62
N SER A 223 -18.69 -13.88 39.64
CA SER A 223 -18.33 -14.59 40.88
C SER A 223 -17.99 -16.07 40.65
N ALA A 224 -18.67 -16.71 39.69
CA ALA A 224 -18.42 -18.10 39.30
C ALA A 224 -17.20 -18.30 38.37
N PHE A 225 -16.54 -17.21 37.95
CA PHE A 225 -15.46 -17.22 36.95
C PHE A 225 -14.23 -16.46 37.48
N PRO A 226 -13.33 -17.15 38.23
CA PRO A 226 -12.17 -16.50 38.85
C PRO A 226 -11.22 -15.84 37.83
N GLU A 227 -11.19 -16.33 36.59
CA GLU A 227 -10.37 -15.82 35.49
C GLU A 227 -10.70 -14.35 35.16
N LEU A 228 -11.95 -13.92 35.40
CA LEU A 228 -12.42 -12.56 35.12
C LEU A 228 -12.08 -11.55 36.23
N ARG A 229 -11.56 -11.99 37.39
CA ARG A 229 -11.31 -11.09 38.54
C ARG A 229 -10.26 -10.03 38.25
N ASN A 230 -9.17 -10.41 37.59
CA ASN A 230 -8.03 -9.54 37.24
C ASN A 230 -7.83 -9.40 35.73
N ALA A 231 -8.88 -9.68 34.95
CA ALA A 231 -8.85 -9.63 33.50
C ALA A 231 -8.61 -8.20 32.97
N PRO A 232 -7.90 -8.04 31.84
CA PRO A 232 -7.81 -6.76 31.15
C PRO A 232 -9.20 -6.26 30.75
N SER A 233 -9.36 -4.94 30.72
CA SER A 233 -10.61 -4.27 30.35
C SER A 233 -10.39 -3.32 29.19
N VAL A 234 -11.29 -3.35 28.20
CA VAL A 234 -11.34 -2.41 27.07
C VAL A 234 -12.77 -1.91 26.96
N ASP A 235 -12.94 -0.58 26.93
CA ASP A 235 -14.25 0.08 26.80
C ASP A 235 -15.33 -0.49 27.75
N GLY A 236 -14.96 -0.75 29.01
CA GLY A 236 -15.88 -1.27 30.03
C GLY A 236 -16.14 -2.77 30.00
N ILE A 237 -15.60 -3.50 29.01
CA ILE A 237 -15.69 -4.96 28.90
C ILE A 237 -14.39 -5.60 29.39
N ARG A 238 -14.49 -6.52 30.36
CA ARG A 238 -13.40 -7.38 30.80
C ARG A 238 -13.41 -8.69 30.04
N TYR A 239 -12.23 -9.24 29.74
CA TYR A 239 -12.14 -10.48 29.00
C TYR A 239 -10.97 -11.37 29.43
N ALA A 240 -11.19 -12.69 29.41
CA ALA A 240 -10.16 -13.68 29.71
C ALA A 240 -10.40 -14.95 28.87
N ASP A 241 -9.33 -15.65 28.52
CA ASP A 241 -9.42 -16.97 27.89
C ASP A 241 -9.45 -18.06 28.97
N SER A 242 -10.34 -19.03 28.83
CA SER A 242 -10.50 -20.16 29.76
C SER A 242 -10.58 -21.49 28.98
N PRO A 243 -10.43 -22.66 29.65
CA PRO A 243 -10.65 -23.96 29.01
C PRO A 243 -12.07 -24.15 28.41
N ARG A 244 -13.03 -23.33 28.82
CA ARG A 244 -14.42 -23.38 28.33
C ARG A 244 -14.67 -22.54 27.09
N GLY A 245 -13.77 -21.61 26.79
CA GLY A 245 -13.90 -20.56 25.77
C GLY A 245 -13.43 -19.20 26.26
N ARG A 246 -13.60 -18.18 25.42
CA ARG A 246 -13.32 -16.78 25.76
C ARG A 246 -14.48 -16.20 26.57
N LEU A 247 -14.17 -15.72 27.77
CA LEU A 247 -15.11 -15.15 28.72
C LEU A 247 -15.12 -13.63 28.60
N TRP A 248 -16.31 -13.03 28.67
CA TRP A 248 -16.51 -11.58 28.75
C TRP A 248 -17.43 -11.21 29.88
N THR A 249 -17.24 -10.03 30.47
CA THR A 249 -18.20 -9.45 31.40
C THR A 249 -18.14 -7.93 31.34
N SER A 250 -19.26 -7.28 31.58
CA SER A 250 -19.35 -5.82 31.69
C SER A 250 -20.13 -5.45 32.95
N LYS A 251 -19.62 -4.47 33.68
CA LYS A 251 -20.31 -3.91 34.86
C LYS A 251 -21.50 -3.03 34.48
N ASP A 252 -21.54 -2.58 33.23
CA ASP A 252 -22.58 -1.71 32.71
C ASP A 252 -23.83 -2.50 32.28
N TRP A 253 -23.80 -3.83 32.43
CA TRP A 253 -24.95 -4.70 32.20
C TRP A 253 -25.77 -4.91 33.49
N PRO A 254 -27.09 -4.67 33.49
CA PRO A 254 -27.95 -4.39 32.35
C PRO A 254 -27.85 -2.91 31.94
N VAL A 255 -27.70 -2.69 30.65
CA VAL A 255 -27.64 -1.34 30.06
C VAL A 255 -28.97 -0.61 30.25
N ALA A 256 -28.90 0.65 30.68
CA ALA A 256 -30.09 1.44 31.04
C ALA A 256 -30.90 1.97 29.83
N GLY A 257 -30.41 1.80 28.60
CA GLY A 257 -31.07 2.30 27.38
C GLY A 257 -30.50 1.73 26.08
N ALA A 258 -31.21 1.95 24.98
CA ALA A 258 -30.89 1.38 23.66
C ALA A 258 -29.52 1.82 23.11
N ASP A 259 -29.15 3.09 23.27
CA ASP A 259 -27.84 3.58 22.82
C ASP A 259 -26.68 2.95 23.60
N ALA A 260 -26.83 2.78 24.91
CA ALA A 260 -25.84 2.09 25.76
C ALA A 260 -25.74 0.60 25.39
N ALA A 261 -26.87 -0.04 25.05
CA ALA A 261 -26.91 -1.40 24.55
C ALA A 261 -26.15 -1.55 23.22
N ARG A 262 -26.37 -0.61 22.29
CA ARG A 262 -25.67 -0.58 21.00
C ARG A 262 -24.16 -0.35 21.18
N ALA A 263 -23.77 0.62 22.02
CA ALA A 263 -22.35 0.90 22.28
C ALA A 263 -21.63 -0.31 22.90
N LEU A 264 -22.25 -0.99 23.87
CA LEU A 264 -21.71 -2.20 24.47
C LEU A 264 -21.54 -3.32 23.43
N PHE A 265 -22.54 -3.50 22.55
CA PHE A 265 -22.48 -4.48 21.47
C PHE A 265 -21.39 -4.17 20.44
N GLU A 266 -21.26 -2.91 20.01
CA GLU A 266 -20.21 -2.49 19.07
C GLU A 266 -18.81 -2.66 19.67
N SER A 267 -18.63 -2.36 20.96
CA SER A 267 -17.38 -2.63 21.67
C SER A 267 -17.07 -4.13 21.73
N TRP A 268 -18.07 -4.95 22.01
CA TRP A 268 -17.93 -6.41 21.99
C TRP A 268 -17.56 -6.93 20.59
N GLN A 269 -18.24 -6.47 19.53
CA GLN A 269 -17.93 -6.86 18.16
C GLN A 269 -16.51 -6.46 17.75
N ARG A 270 -16.05 -5.25 18.12
CA ARG A 270 -14.69 -4.79 17.83
C ARG A 270 -13.61 -5.62 18.53
N LEU A 271 -13.90 -6.14 19.71
CA LEU A 271 -12.98 -7.03 20.44
C LEU A 271 -12.98 -8.46 19.90
N HIS A 272 -14.09 -8.89 19.33
CA HIS A 272 -14.27 -10.26 18.87
C HIS A 272 -13.87 -10.46 17.40
N TYR A 273 -14.30 -9.55 16.53
CA TYR A 273 -14.02 -9.60 15.10
C TYR A 273 -12.88 -8.66 14.75
N ALA A 274 -11.97 -9.12 13.89
CA ALA A 274 -11.00 -8.22 13.26
C ALA A 274 -11.76 -7.10 12.55
N PRO A 275 -11.29 -5.83 12.63
CA PRO A 275 -11.92 -4.73 11.91
C PRO A 275 -12.02 -5.09 10.42
N VAL A 276 -13.24 -5.27 9.93
CA VAL A 276 -13.48 -5.48 8.51
C VAL A 276 -13.38 -4.11 7.86
N ALA A 277 -12.44 -3.93 6.94
CA ALA A 277 -12.31 -2.69 6.19
C ALA A 277 -13.61 -2.44 5.42
N PHE A 278 -14.35 -1.41 5.83
CA PHE A 278 -15.57 -1.01 5.14
C PHE A 278 -15.20 -0.55 3.74
N THR A 279 -15.91 -1.03 2.72
CA THR A 279 -15.64 -0.62 1.34
C THR A 279 -16.23 0.77 1.09
N ALA A 280 -15.42 1.70 0.57
CA ALA A 280 -15.86 3.07 0.30
C ALA A 280 -17.00 3.08 -0.75
N PRO A 281 -18.07 3.88 -0.59
CA PRO A 281 -19.10 4.00 -1.61
C PRO A 281 -18.56 4.65 -2.88
N SER A 282 -19.19 4.37 -4.03
CA SER A 282 -18.84 5.04 -5.27
C SER A 282 -19.07 6.55 -5.14
N LEU A 283 -18.04 7.36 -5.38
CA LEU A 283 -18.07 8.81 -5.24
C LEU A 283 -17.00 9.46 -6.12
N ALA A 284 -17.15 10.75 -6.40
CA ALA A 284 -16.14 11.54 -7.06
C ALA A 284 -15.45 12.46 -6.06
N LEU A 285 -14.12 12.50 -6.09
CA LEU A 285 -13.29 13.40 -5.29
C LEU A 285 -12.85 14.57 -6.15
N ASP A 286 -13.20 15.78 -5.72
CA ASP A 286 -12.79 16.99 -6.40
C ASP A 286 -11.30 17.30 -6.16
N PRO A 287 -10.60 17.82 -7.19
CA PRO A 287 -9.20 18.16 -7.07
C PRO A 287 -9.00 19.35 -6.10
N THR A 288 -8.02 19.21 -5.23
CA THR A 288 -7.52 20.26 -4.32
C THR A 288 -6.11 20.64 -4.75
N PRO A 289 -5.92 21.74 -5.51
CA PRO A 289 -4.60 22.13 -6.06
C PRO A 289 -3.51 22.36 -5.01
N SER A 290 -3.91 22.73 -3.78
CA SER A 290 -3.02 22.98 -2.64
C SER A 290 -2.66 21.72 -1.85
N ALA A 291 -3.15 20.54 -2.23
CA ALA A 291 -2.84 19.30 -1.52
C ALA A 291 -1.31 19.04 -1.50
N PRO A 292 -0.77 18.53 -0.37
CA PRO A 292 0.66 18.30 -0.21
C PRO A 292 1.14 17.17 -1.15
N LEU A 293 2.31 17.37 -1.75
CA LEU A 293 3.00 16.33 -2.51
C LEU A 293 3.92 15.57 -1.56
N LEU A 294 3.53 14.35 -1.21
CA LEU A 294 4.44 13.41 -0.57
C LEU A 294 5.26 12.75 -1.67
N ASN A 295 6.50 13.22 -1.86
CA ASN A 295 7.44 12.62 -2.81
C ASN A 295 8.18 11.46 -2.14
N ASP A 296 7.46 10.37 -1.85
CA ASP A 296 8.12 9.10 -1.54
C ASP A 296 8.44 8.44 -2.88
N GLY A 297 9.69 8.59 -3.31
CA GLY A 297 10.10 8.15 -4.64
C GLY A 297 9.95 6.63 -4.75
N GLY A 298 8.88 6.18 -5.40
CA GLY A 298 8.46 4.78 -5.43
C GLY A 298 9.42 3.83 -6.14
N ALA A 299 8.97 2.60 -6.36
CA ALA A 299 9.76 1.46 -6.88
C ALA A 299 10.56 1.75 -8.18
N TRP A 300 10.18 2.74 -8.97
CA TRP A 300 10.95 3.22 -10.13
C TRP A 300 12.28 3.88 -9.72
N ARG A 301 12.26 4.72 -8.68
CA ARG A 301 13.44 5.41 -8.15
C ARG A 301 14.46 4.39 -7.64
N ASP A 302 14.01 3.39 -6.90
CA ASP A 302 14.87 2.31 -6.39
C ASP A 302 15.55 1.55 -7.52
N ARG A 303 14.82 1.25 -8.60
CA ARG A 303 15.37 0.59 -9.79
C ARG A 303 16.42 1.47 -10.51
N ILE A 304 16.18 2.77 -10.66
CA ILE A 304 17.18 3.67 -11.25
C ILE A 304 18.41 3.78 -10.34
N LEU A 305 18.22 3.90 -9.02
CA LEU A 305 19.34 3.96 -8.07
C LEU A 305 20.19 2.70 -8.12
N ALA A 306 19.56 1.52 -8.18
CA ALA A 306 20.26 0.24 -8.36
C ALA A 306 21.02 0.20 -9.70
N LEU A 307 20.42 0.68 -10.79
CA LEU A 307 21.08 0.78 -12.09
C LEU A 307 22.30 1.70 -12.05
N ILE A 308 22.19 2.88 -11.42
CA ILE A 308 23.30 3.82 -11.26
C ILE A 308 24.43 3.17 -10.45
N ALA A 309 24.11 2.49 -9.34
CA ALA A 309 25.10 1.79 -8.52
C ALA A 309 25.84 0.69 -9.32
N ALA A 310 25.11 -0.11 -10.10
CA ALA A 310 25.68 -1.14 -10.96
C ALA A 310 26.60 -0.54 -12.04
N LEU A 311 26.13 0.50 -12.74
CA LEU A 311 26.93 1.18 -13.77
C LEU A 311 28.18 1.85 -13.17
N PHE A 312 28.10 2.37 -11.95
CA PHE A 312 29.24 2.97 -11.25
C PHE A 312 30.29 1.91 -10.87
N ALA A 313 29.85 0.74 -10.40
CA ALA A 313 30.75 -0.39 -10.14
C ALA A 313 31.46 -0.85 -11.43
N ILE A 314 30.74 -0.96 -12.55
CA ILE A 314 31.31 -1.31 -13.86
C ILE A 314 32.32 -0.25 -14.31
N GLU A 315 32.02 1.04 -14.16
CA GLU A 315 32.96 2.13 -14.47
C GLU A 315 34.26 1.97 -13.68
N ARG A 316 34.14 1.70 -12.36
CA ARG A 316 35.29 1.49 -11.47
C ARG A 316 36.15 0.31 -11.88
N ILE A 317 35.54 -0.82 -12.24
CA ILE A 317 36.25 -2.03 -12.69
C ILE A 317 37.00 -1.75 -14.00
N LEU A 318 36.33 -1.17 -14.99
CA LEU A 318 36.95 -0.82 -16.28
C LEU A 318 38.08 0.20 -16.12
N ALA A 319 37.89 1.20 -15.25
CA ALA A 319 38.91 2.20 -14.95
C ALA A 319 40.12 1.60 -14.21
N HIS A 320 39.92 0.59 -13.35
CA HIS A 320 41.00 -0.10 -12.64
C HIS A 320 41.76 -1.06 -13.56
N ALA A 321 41.04 -1.85 -14.39
CA ALA A 321 41.64 -2.73 -15.38
C ALA A 321 42.53 -1.98 -16.38
N ARG A 322 42.23 -0.71 -16.66
CA ARG A 322 43.05 0.18 -17.49
C ARG A 322 44.35 0.65 -16.82
N ARG A 323 44.39 0.75 -15.49
CA ARG A 323 45.57 1.26 -14.76
C ARG A 323 46.63 0.18 -14.54
N ARG A 324 46.26 -1.09 -14.65
CA ARG A 324 47.18 -2.22 -14.70
C ARG A 324 47.69 -2.39 -16.13
#